data_AF-A0A7Y3LF09-F1
#
_entry.id   AF-A0A7Y3LF09-F1
#
_cell.length_a   1.000
_cell.length_b   1.000
_cell.length_c   1.000
_cell.angle_alpha   90.00
_cell.angle_beta   90.00
_cell.angle_gamma   90.00
#
_symmetry.space_group_name_H-M   'P 1'
#
loop_
_entity.id
_entity.type
_entity.pdbx_description
1 polymer ?
#
loop_
_entity_poly.entity_id
_entity_poly.type
_entity_poly.pdbx_seq_one_letter_code
_entity_poly.pdbx_strand_id
1 'polypeptide(L)'
;MTDPFKEITSARWTIRSIIAAATTGLGLFAESGAEMTLSFHLNPLPSILLGVITGAGGGIIRDVLVAKLPRVLQVEIYASAALVGAAVAVLGHVLGVAATISSVAGVLVCFVIRVLSVSRG
;
A
#
# COMPACT_ATOMS: atom_id res chain seq x y z
N MET A 1 -27.92 21.33 19.52
CA MET A 1 -26.66 21.52 20.28
C MET A 1 -25.99 20.15 20.32
N THR A 2 -25.20 19.84 19.29
CA THR A 2 -24.58 18.51 19.12
C THR A 2 -23.45 18.35 20.13
N ASP A 3 -23.43 17.19 20.78
CA ASP A 3 -22.50 16.82 21.83
C ASP A 3 -21.06 16.82 21.28
N PRO A 4 -20.13 17.67 21.78
CA PRO A 4 -18.79 17.82 21.20
C PRO A 4 -17.97 16.52 21.23
N PHE A 5 -18.31 15.57 22.13
CA PHE A 5 -17.68 14.25 22.18
C PHE A 5 -18.05 13.34 20.98
N LYS A 6 -19.25 13.46 20.41
CA LYS A 6 -19.66 12.66 19.24
C LYS A 6 -18.96 13.11 17.96
N GLU A 7 -18.72 14.40 17.78
CA GLU A 7 -17.96 14.90 16.61
C GLU A 7 -16.50 14.41 16.63
N ILE A 8 -15.85 14.43 17.80
CA ILE A 8 -14.46 13.98 17.97
C ILE A 8 -14.33 12.47 17.70
N THR A 9 -15.29 11.65 18.16
CA THR A 9 -15.29 10.21 17.88
C THR A 9 -15.63 9.91 16.42
N SER A 10 -16.63 10.57 15.83
CA SER A 10 -17.00 10.40 14.41
C SER A 10 -15.85 10.76 13.46
N ALA A 11 -15.12 11.85 13.75
CA ALA A 11 -13.94 12.24 13.00
C ALA A 11 -12.82 11.18 13.07
N ARG A 12 -12.57 10.59 14.25
CA ARG A 12 -11.59 9.49 14.41
C ARG A 12 -11.93 8.25 13.59
N TRP A 13 -13.21 7.86 13.53
CA TRP A 13 -13.64 6.69 12.75
C TRP A 13 -13.50 6.93 11.25
N THR A 14 -13.85 8.13 10.78
CA THR A 14 -13.74 8.51 9.36
C THR A 14 -12.28 8.57 8.89
N ILE A 15 -11.38 9.12 9.71
CA ILE A 15 -9.95 9.18 9.36
C ILE A 15 -9.35 7.77 9.29
N ARG A 16 -9.71 6.88 10.22
CA ARG A 16 -9.22 5.48 10.24
C ARG A 16 -9.65 4.67 9.02
N SER A 17 -10.91 4.81 8.59
CA SER A 17 -11.40 4.11 7.40
C SER A 17 -10.73 4.61 6.12
N ILE A 18 -10.47 5.92 6.00
CA ILE A 18 -9.71 6.49 4.86
C ILE A 18 -8.28 5.94 4.81
N ILE A 19 -7.60 5.85 5.95
CA ILE A 19 -6.23 5.32 6.01
C ILE A 19 -6.23 3.83 5.67
N ALA A 20 -7.18 3.05 6.19
CA ALA A 20 -7.30 1.63 5.88
C ALA A 20 -7.50 1.39 4.37
N ALA A 21 -8.47 2.09 3.75
CA ALA A 21 -8.76 1.98 2.33
C ALA A 21 -7.59 2.46 1.43
N ALA A 22 -6.92 3.54 1.82
CA ALA A 22 -5.74 4.01 1.10
C ALA A 22 -4.59 3.00 1.14
N THR A 23 -4.53 2.19 2.20
CA THR A 23 -3.42 1.27 2.41
C THR A 23 -3.65 -0.10 1.77
N THR A 24 -4.88 -0.60 1.75
CA THR A 24 -5.24 -1.75 0.92
C THR A 24 -4.95 -1.47 -0.55
N GLY A 25 -5.34 -0.28 -1.03
CA GLY A 25 -5.06 0.15 -2.40
C GLY A 25 -3.56 0.21 -2.71
N LEU A 26 -2.74 0.74 -1.79
CA LEU A 26 -1.29 0.80 -1.94
C LEU A 26 -0.68 -0.60 -2.17
N GLY A 27 -1.06 -1.59 -1.35
CA GLY A 27 -0.56 -2.96 -1.45
C GLY A 27 -1.01 -3.67 -2.74
N LEU A 28 -2.31 -3.56 -3.06
CA LEU A 28 -2.89 -4.10 -4.29
C LEU A 28 -2.18 -3.58 -5.54
N PHE A 29 -2.04 -2.26 -5.66
CA PHE A 29 -1.42 -1.65 -6.82
C PHE A 29 0.10 -1.91 -6.88
N ALA A 30 0.77 -2.02 -5.73
CA ALA A 30 2.19 -2.36 -5.71
C ALA A 30 2.46 -3.76 -6.23
N GLU A 31 1.63 -4.71 -5.83
CA GLU A 31 1.71 -6.08 -6.28
C GLU A 31 1.34 -6.25 -7.76
N SER A 32 0.19 -5.71 -8.18
CA SER A 32 -0.21 -5.78 -9.59
C SER A 32 0.81 -5.12 -10.52
N GLY A 33 1.46 -4.03 -10.08
CA GLY A 33 2.54 -3.39 -10.84
C GLY A 33 3.80 -4.25 -10.97
N ALA A 34 4.17 -4.96 -9.89
CA ALA A 34 5.31 -5.89 -9.89
C ALA A 34 5.02 -7.13 -10.75
N GLU A 35 3.82 -7.69 -10.65
CA GLU A 35 3.38 -8.85 -11.44
C GLU A 35 3.31 -8.51 -12.95
N MET A 36 2.76 -7.34 -13.28
CA MET A 36 2.72 -6.85 -14.65
C MET A 36 4.13 -6.76 -15.24
N THR A 37 5.09 -6.20 -14.50
CA THR A 37 6.47 -6.08 -14.99
C THR A 37 7.19 -7.42 -15.13
N LEU A 38 6.95 -8.37 -14.22
CA LEU A 38 7.44 -9.74 -14.36
C LEU A 38 6.85 -10.42 -15.60
N SER A 39 5.60 -10.16 -15.96
CA SER A 39 5.00 -10.69 -17.20
C SER A 39 5.67 -10.14 -18.46
N PHE A 40 6.27 -8.95 -18.39
CA PHE A 40 7.11 -8.38 -19.44
C PHE A 40 8.57 -8.87 -19.40
N HIS A 41 8.86 -9.94 -18.65
CA HIS A 41 10.19 -10.56 -18.54
C HIS A 41 11.26 -9.59 -18.01
N LEU A 42 10.86 -8.60 -17.21
CA LEU A 42 11.77 -7.70 -16.52
C LEU A 42 12.43 -8.42 -15.35
N ASN A 43 13.64 -7.97 -15.01
CA ASN A 43 14.37 -8.49 -13.86
C ASN A 43 13.61 -8.22 -12.53
N PRO A 44 13.92 -8.97 -11.46
CA PRO A 44 13.30 -8.81 -10.14
C PRO A 44 13.42 -7.38 -9.57
N LEU A 45 14.59 -6.75 -9.67
CA LEU A 45 14.81 -5.39 -9.17
C LEU A 45 13.89 -4.33 -9.81
N PRO A 46 13.86 -4.18 -11.15
CA PRO A 46 12.97 -3.21 -11.79
C PRO A 46 11.49 -3.53 -11.54
N SER A 47 11.13 -4.80 -11.37
CA SER A 47 9.76 -5.20 -11.04
C SER A 47 9.32 -4.71 -9.65
N ILE A 48 10.21 -4.81 -8.65
CA ILE A 48 9.95 -4.23 -7.31
C ILE A 48 9.78 -2.71 -7.41
N LEU A 49 10.67 -2.04 -8.12
CA LEU A 49 10.63 -0.58 -8.26
C LEU A 49 9.36 -0.11 -8.95
N LEU A 50 8.97 -0.74 -10.06
CA LEU A 50 7.73 -0.41 -10.77
C LEU A 50 6.50 -0.75 -9.94
N GLY A 51 6.52 -1.84 -9.17
CA GLY A 51 5.50 -2.14 -8.18
C GLY A 51 5.35 -1.00 -7.17
N VAL A 52 6.43 -0.64 -6.47
CA VAL A 52 6.42 0.46 -5.49
C VAL A 52 5.93 1.77 -6.11
N ILE A 53 6.37 2.12 -7.33
CA ILE A 53 5.92 3.32 -8.05
C ILE A 53 4.43 3.25 -8.35
N THR A 54 3.91 2.10 -8.78
CA THR A 54 2.48 1.93 -9.09
C THR A 54 1.62 2.06 -7.83
N GLY A 55 2.06 1.44 -6.74
CA GLY A 55 1.39 1.52 -5.45
C GLY A 55 1.41 2.92 -4.85
N ALA A 56 2.61 3.50 -4.69
CA ALA A 56 2.81 4.80 -4.07
C ALA A 56 2.37 5.97 -4.96
N GLY A 57 2.46 5.83 -6.28
CA GLY A 57 2.25 6.89 -7.25
C GLY A 57 0.88 7.53 -7.14
N GLY A 58 -0.19 6.75 -6.99
CA GLY A 58 -1.54 7.29 -6.79
C GLY A 58 -1.67 8.12 -5.50
N GLY A 59 -1.04 7.68 -4.42
CA GLY A 59 -1.00 8.41 -3.15
C GLY A 59 -0.19 9.71 -3.24
N ILE A 60 0.95 9.68 -3.94
CA ILE A 60 1.78 10.84 -4.21
C ILE A 60 1.01 11.88 -5.05
N ILE A 61 0.40 11.46 -6.16
CA ILE A 61 -0.39 12.36 -7.02
C ILE A 61 -1.53 13.01 -6.22
N ARG A 62 -2.27 12.22 -5.42
CA ARG A 62 -3.32 12.76 -4.54
C ARG A 62 -2.78 13.80 -3.56
N ASP A 63 -1.66 13.51 -2.90
CA ASP A 63 -1.09 14.41 -1.90
C ASP A 63 -0.59 15.72 -2.58
N VAL A 64 0.00 15.63 -3.78
CA VAL A 64 0.41 16.80 -4.60
C VAL A 64 -0.78 17.64 -5.04
N LEU A 65 -1.88 17.02 -5.50
CA LEU A 65 -3.10 17.74 -5.90
C LEU A 65 -3.75 18.51 -4.74
N VAL A 66 -3.52 18.08 -3.50
CA VAL A 66 -3.99 18.76 -2.27
C VAL A 66 -2.91 19.69 -1.71
N ALA A 67 -1.83 19.94 -2.47
CA ALA A 67 -0.68 20.78 -2.08
C ALA A 67 -0.06 20.38 -0.73
N LYS A 68 0.00 19.07 -0.45
CA LYS A 68 0.64 18.50 0.74
C LYS A 68 1.88 17.71 0.36
N LEU A 69 2.85 17.66 1.27
CA LEU A 69 4.01 16.79 1.08
C LEU A 69 3.53 15.32 1.04
N PRO A 70 4.00 14.51 0.08
CA PRO A 70 3.60 13.12 -0.03
C PRO A 70 3.92 12.33 1.25
N ARG A 71 2.94 11.59 1.78
CA ARG A 71 3.14 10.77 3.00
C ARG A 71 4.22 9.71 2.86
N VAL A 72 4.48 9.24 1.64
CA VAL A 72 5.58 8.31 1.35
C VAL A 72 6.95 8.89 1.69
N LEU A 73 7.11 10.22 1.59
CA LEU A 73 8.36 10.91 1.94
C LEU A 73 8.42 11.30 3.43
N GLN A 74 7.30 11.24 4.14
CA GLN A 74 7.19 11.66 5.54
C GLN A 74 7.24 10.49 6.53
N VAL A 75 6.77 9.30 6.13
CA VAL A 75 6.58 8.17 7.03
C VAL A 75 7.25 6.92 6.44
N GLU A 76 8.33 6.47 7.07
CA GLU A 76 9.11 5.29 6.63
C GLU A 76 8.25 4.02 6.53
N ILE A 77 7.21 3.91 7.35
CA ILE A 77 6.26 2.78 7.36
C ILE A 77 5.44 2.72 6.06
N TYR A 78 5.22 3.86 5.38
CA TYR A 78 4.51 3.87 4.09
C TYR A 78 5.38 3.30 2.96
N ALA A 79 6.65 3.70 2.89
CA ALA A 79 7.59 3.23 1.87
C ALA A 79 7.93 1.75 2.07
N SER A 80 8.19 1.33 3.30
CA SER A 80 8.48 -0.07 3.64
C SER A 80 7.30 -1.01 3.34
N ALA A 81 6.06 -0.60 3.59
CA ALA A 81 4.89 -1.43 3.26
C ALA A 81 4.72 -1.65 1.76
N ALA A 82 4.94 -0.61 0.94
CA ALA A 82 4.94 -0.76 -0.52
C ALA A 82 6.06 -1.70 -0.99
N LEU A 83 7.25 -1.58 -0.38
CA LEU A 83 8.41 -2.41 -0.70
C LEU A 83 8.17 -3.88 -0.34
N VAL A 84 7.58 -4.15 0.83
CA VAL A 84 7.21 -5.50 1.26
C VAL A 84 6.15 -6.10 0.33
N GLY A 85 5.12 -5.35 -0.05
CA GLY A 85 4.10 -5.83 -1.00
C GLY A 85 4.70 -6.22 -2.35
N ALA A 86 5.56 -5.38 -2.92
CA ALA A 86 6.25 -5.67 -4.17
C ALA A 86 7.25 -6.83 -4.05
N ALA A 87 7.94 -6.96 -2.91
CA ALA A 87 8.86 -8.06 -2.65
C ALA A 87 8.14 -9.40 -2.53
N VAL A 88 6.95 -9.44 -1.90
CA VAL A 88 6.13 -10.67 -1.83
C VAL A 88 5.69 -11.12 -3.22
N ALA A 89 5.29 -10.18 -4.09
CA ALA A 89 4.94 -10.48 -5.49
C ALA A 89 6.11 -11.13 -6.26
N VAL A 90 7.31 -10.57 -6.12
CA VAL A 90 8.52 -11.11 -6.75
C VAL A 90 8.91 -12.46 -6.17
N LEU A 91 8.82 -12.65 -4.85
CA LEU A 91 9.10 -13.94 -4.21
C LEU A 91 8.12 -15.03 -4.67
N GLY A 92 6.82 -14.72 -4.77
CA GLY A 92 5.82 -15.64 -5.29
C GLY A 92 6.11 -16.07 -6.72
N HIS A 93 6.56 -15.14 -7.56
CA HIS A 93 6.98 -15.43 -8.93
C HIS A 93 8.22 -16.34 -8.98
N VAL A 94 9.25 -16.07 -8.17
CA VAL A 94 10.47 -16.90 -8.11
C VAL A 94 10.15 -18.32 -7.61
N LEU A 95 9.19 -18.46 -6.70
CA LEU A 95 8.75 -19.76 -6.17
C LEU A 95 7.82 -20.54 -7.11
N GLY A 96 7.48 -19.99 -8.29
CA GLY A 96 6.58 -20.62 -9.25
C GLY A 96 5.13 -20.74 -8.75
N VAL A 97 4.76 -19.93 -7.75
CA VAL A 97 3.41 -19.91 -7.19
C VAL A 97 2.47 -19.29 -8.22
N ALA A 98 1.24 -19.82 -8.33
CA ALA A 98 0.22 -19.23 -9.19
C ALA A 98 0.06 -17.74 -8.85
N ALA A 99 0.12 -16.90 -9.87
CA ALA A 99 0.22 -15.45 -9.68
C ALA A 99 -0.90 -14.91 -8.79
N THR A 100 -2.12 -15.44 -8.95
CA THR A 100 -3.29 -15.14 -8.11
C THR A 100 -3.09 -15.41 -6.61
N ILE A 101 -2.35 -16.46 -6.25
CA ILE A 101 -2.06 -16.81 -4.85
C ILE A 101 -1.02 -15.84 -4.29
N SER A 102 -0.02 -15.46 -5.10
CA SER A 102 0.91 -14.39 -4.74
C SER A 102 0.14 -13.09 -4.52
N SER A 103 -0.72 -12.70 -5.47
CA SER A 103 -1.59 -11.51 -5.42
C SER A 103 -2.42 -11.42 -4.15
N VAL A 104 -2.97 -12.54 -3.70
CA VAL A 104 -3.78 -12.56 -2.47
C VAL A 104 -2.88 -12.47 -1.23
N ALA A 105 -1.72 -13.13 -1.23
CA ALA A 105 -0.77 -13.13 -0.13
C ALA A 105 -0.11 -11.75 0.07
N GLY A 106 0.35 -11.08 -0.99
CA GLY A 106 0.99 -9.76 -0.91
C GLY A 106 0.04 -8.69 -0.41
N VAL A 107 -1.19 -8.68 -0.92
CA VAL A 107 -2.28 -7.82 -0.42
C VAL A 107 -2.57 -8.06 1.04
N LEU A 108 -2.72 -9.32 1.46
CA LEU A 108 -2.98 -9.67 2.87
C LEU A 108 -1.84 -9.22 3.78
N VAL A 109 -0.59 -9.47 3.40
CA VAL A 109 0.60 -9.07 4.17
C VAL A 109 0.65 -7.54 4.30
N CYS A 110 0.47 -6.81 3.19
CA CYS A 110 0.50 -5.34 3.21
C CYS A 110 -0.65 -4.75 4.04
N PHE A 111 -1.85 -5.34 3.95
CA PHE A 111 -3.00 -4.97 4.78
C PHE A 111 -2.71 -5.19 6.27
N VAL A 112 -2.22 -6.38 6.64
CA VAL A 112 -1.93 -6.75 8.03
C VAL A 112 -0.87 -5.83 8.63
N ILE A 113 0.27 -5.64 7.95
CA ILE A 113 1.36 -4.78 8.43
C ILE A 113 0.85 -3.39 8.78
N ARG A 114 -0.04 -2.84 7.94
CA ARG A 114 -0.46 -1.45 8.08
C ARG A 114 -1.67 -1.25 8.98
N VAL A 115 -2.61 -2.20 9.03
CA VAL A 115 -3.65 -2.20 10.06
C VAL A 115 -3.01 -2.31 11.45
N LEU A 116 -1.99 -3.15 11.60
CA LEU A 116 -1.22 -3.25 12.84
C LEU A 116 -0.49 -1.95 13.18
N SER A 117 0.10 -1.27 12.18
CA SER A 117 0.74 0.04 12.36
C SER A 117 -0.25 1.12 12.81
N VAL A 118 -1.44 1.19 12.22
CA VAL A 118 -2.50 2.16 12.60
C VAL A 118 -3.16 1.82 13.95
N SER A 119 -3.08 0.56 14.38
CA SER A 119 -3.58 0.16 15.69
C SER A 119 -2.61 0.49 16.84
N ARG A 120 -1.31 0.67 16.54
CA ARG A 120 -0.24 0.88 17.52
C ARG A 120 0.33 2.30 17.59
N GLY A 121 -0.12 3.21 16.72
CA GLY A 121 0.16 4.65 16.76
C GLY A 121 -1.11 5.45 17.00
#